data_AF-G5AE87-F1
#
_entry.id   AF-G5AE87-F1
#
_cell.length_a   1.000
_cell.length_b   1.000
_cell.length_c   1.000
_cell.angle_alpha   90.00
_cell.angle_beta   90.00
_cell.angle_gamma   90.00
#
_symmetry.space_group_name_H-M   'P 1'
#
loop_
_entity.id
_entity.type
_entity.pdbx_description
1 polymer ?
#
loop_
_entity_poly.entity_id
_entity_poly.type
_entity_poly.pdbx_seq_one_letter_code
_entity_poly.pdbx_strand_id
1 'polypeptide(L)' 'MQFQPRYMEIIRFSYGVGGPFIKENGRGDADDVLVGLLSGGSGCGVNGSPAIYSRVSSAVPWINTAMKTK' A
#
# COMPACT_ATOMS: atom_id res chain seq x y z
N MET A 1 -4.29 14.82 -11.34
CA MET A 1 -4.57 14.55 -12.77
C MET A 1 -4.63 13.04 -12.95
N GLN A 2 -5.70 12.58 -13.56
CA GLN A 2 -6.10 11.17 -13.62
C GLN A 2 -5.40 10.46 -14.78
N PHE A 3 -4.82 9.29 -14.52
CA PHE A 3 -4.38 8.38 -15.56
C PHE A 3 -4.73 6.96 -15.11
N GLN A 4 -5.67 6.34 -15.82
CA GLN A 4 -5.99 4.91 -15.79
C GLN A 4 -5.97 4.50 -17.26
N PRO A 5 -5.12 3.56 -17.68
CA PRO A 5 -5.67 2.22 -17.88
C PRO A 5 -4.65 1.07 -17.72
N ARG A 6 -5.00 0.07 -16.90
CA ARG A 6 -4.55 -1.33 -16.98
C ARG A 6 -3.29 -1.83 -16.29
N TYR A 7 -2.58 -1.08 -15.45
CA TYR A 7 -1.67 -1.71 -14.48
C TYR A 7 -1.59 -0.85 -13.22
N MET A 8 -1.89 -1.50 -12.08
CA MET A 8 -1.82 -0.96 -10.72
C MET A 8 -2.77 0.20 -10.46
N GLU A 9 -3.99 -0.10 -9.98
CA GLU A 9 -4.74 0.91 -9.23
C GLU A 9 -3.94 1.26 -7.97
N ILE A 10 -3.05 2.23 -8.09
CA ILE A 10 -2.62 3.00 -6.94
C ILE A 10 -3.82 3.88 -6.59
N ILE A 11 -4.66 3.34 -5.71
CA ILE A 11 -5.81 4.00 -5.10
C ILE A 11 -5.41 5.45 -4.78
N ARG A 12 -6.19 6.38 -5.35
CA ARG A 12 -6.16 7.85 -5.16
C ARG A 12 -5.16 8.33 -4.08
N PHE A 13 -4.09 9.00 -4.49
CA PHE A 13 -3.13 9.72 -3.62
C PHE A 13 -3.81 10.89 -2.87
N SER A 14 -4.65 10.58 -1.87
CA SER A 14 -5.05 11.50 -0.80
C SER A 14 -4.79 10.88 0.57
N TYR A 15 -3.86 9.93 0.65
CA TYR A 15 -3.43 9.32 1.90
C TYR A 15 -2.00 9.80 2.15
N GLY A 16 -1.80 10.50 3.26
CA GLY A 16 -0.47 10.93 3.69
C GLY A 16 0.41 9.72 4.05
N VAL A 17 1.51 9.98 4.76
CA VAL A 17 2.31 8.91 5.38
C VAL A 17 1.38 7.99 6.17
N GLY A 18 1.51 6.68 5.96
CA GLY A 18 0.61 5.65 6.49
C GLY A 18 -0.47 5.17 5.53
N GLY A 19 -0.57 5.76 4.32
CA GLY A 19 -1.53 5.32 3.30
C GLY A 19 -1.30 3.88 2.81
N PRO A 20 -2.37 3.12 2.47
CA PRO A 20 -2.27 1.73 2.08
C PRO A 20 -1.77 1.56 0.63
N PHE A 21 -0.85 0.62 0.44
CA PHE A 21 -0.43 0.12 -0.87
C PHE A 21 -1.01 -1.27 -1.07
N ILE A 22 -2.05 -1.37 -1.90
CA ILE A 22 -2.86 -2.56 -2.10
C ILE A 22 -2.56 -3.16 -3.47
N LYS A 23 -2.47 -4.49 -3.53
CA LYS A 23 -2.43 -5.26 -4.75
C LYS A 23 -3.79 -5.90 -4.97
N GLU A 24 -4.46 -5.47 -6.02
CA GLU A 24 -5.69 -6.11 -6.48
C GLU A 24 -5.38 -7.44 -7.18
N ASN A 25 -6.14 -8.47 -6.81
CA ASN A 25 -6.02 -9.82 -7.35
C ASN A 25 -7.15 -10.16 -8.34
N GLY A 26 -8.36 -9.67 -8.08
CA GLY A 26 -9.54 -9.94 -8.89
C GLY A 26 -10.38 -8.68 -9.16
N ARG A 27 -11.62 -8.91 -9.59
CA ARG A 27 -12.63 -7.84 -9.62
C ARG A 27 -13.26 -7.73 -8.23
N GLY A 28 -13.15 -6.55 -7.63
CA GLY A 28 -13.66 -6.25 -6.30
C GLY A 28 -12.67 -6.59 -5.19
N ASP A 29 -13.00 -6.19 -3.96
CA ASP A 29 -11.99 -5.97 -2.91
C ASP A 29 -11.74 -7.21 -2.01
N ALA A 30 -12.41 -8.33 -2.27
CA ALA A 30 -12.47 -9.47 -1.33
C ALA A 30 -11.14 -10.24 -1.23
N ASP A 31 -10.33 -10.23 -2.28
CA ASP A 31 -9.05 -10.94 -2.37
C ASP A 31 -7.85 -9.98 -2.44
N ASP A 32 -8.07 -8.69 -2.18
CA ASP A 32 -7.06 -7.66 -2.20
C ASP A 32 -6.04 -7.84 -1.08
N VAL A 33 -4.77 -7.61 -1.42
CA VAL A 33 -3.66 -7.80 -0.49
C VAL A 33 -3.04 -6.46 -0.14
N LEU A 34 -3.02 -6.13 1.14
CA LEU A 34 -2.23 -5.00 1.66
C LEU A 34 -0.74 -5.36 1.65
N VAL A 35 0.02 -4.73 0.76
CA VAL A 35 1.46 -4.99 0.57
C VAL A 35 2.31 -4.09 1.47
N GLY A 36 1.93 -2.82 1.60
CA GLY A 36 2.74 -1.85 2.31
C GLY A 36 1.98 -0.63 2.80
N LEU A 37 2.65 0.16 3.65
CA LEU A 37 2.18 1.48 4.08
C LEU A 37 3.18 2.54 3.59
N LEU A 38 2.70 3.64 3.05
CA LEU A 38 3.57 4.73 2.58
C LEU A 38 4.39 5.28 3.74
N SER A 39 5.71 5.13 3.70
CA SER A 39 6.60 5.68 4.72
C SER A 39 7.15 7.05 4.33
N GLY A 40 7.41 7.27 3.04
CA GLY A 40 7.97 8.52 2.54
C GLY A 40 8.69 8.35 1.20
N GLY A 41 9.50 9.33 0.84
CA GLY A 41 10.30 9.33 -0.40
C GLY A 41 10.82 10.72 -0.71
N SER A 42 11.93 10.79 -1.44
CA SER A 42 12.54 12.06 -1.84
C SER A 42 11.79 12.65 -3.04
N GLY A 43 10.66 13.30 -2.75
CA GLY A 43 9.80 13.97 -3.71
C GLY A 43 8.66 13.09 -4.23
N CYS A 44 7.44 13.62 -4.24
CA CYS A 44 6.28 12.94 -4.80
C CYS A 44 6.37 12.95 -6.34
N GLY A 45 6.42 11.77 -6.97
CA GLY A 45 6.37 11.64 -8.43
C GLY A 45 7.65 12.06 -9.17
N VAL A 46 8.80 12.11 -8.49
CA VAL A 46 10.08 12.41 -9.14
C VAL A 46 10.63 11.16 -9.83
N ASN A 47 10.90 11.25 -11.13
CA ASN A 47 11.51 10.17 -11.89
C ASN A 47 12.86 9.77 -11.27
N GLY A 48 13.05 8.47 -11.05
CA GLY A 48 14.27 7.93 -10.42
C GLY A 48 14.26 7.91 -8.89
N SER A 49 13.25 8.51 -8.25
CA SER A 49 13.05 8.47 -6.80
C SER A 49 11.82 7.62 -6.47
N PRO A 50 11.97 6.33 -6.12
CA PRO A 50 10.84 5.50 -5.75
C PRO A 50 10.24 5.95 -4.42
N ALA A 51 8.93 5.77 -4.27
CA ALA A 51 8.28 5.84 -2.97
C ALA A 51 8.74 4.67 -2.08
N ILE A 52 8.99 4.97 -0.81
CA ILE A 52 9.43 4.01 0.20
C ILE A 52 8.21 3.57 1.01
N TYR A 53 7.97 2.26 1.04
CA TYR A 53 6.86 1.65 1.76
C TYR A 53 7.37 0.73 2.88
N SER A 54 6.69 0.76 4.01
CA SER A 54 6.87 -0.23 5.08
C SER A 54 6.26 -1.55 4.65
N ARG A 55 7.03 -2.64 4.70
CA ARG A 55 6.61 -3.98 4.29
C ARG A 55 5.67 -4.61 5.33
N VAL A 56 4.39 -4.78 4.98
CA VAL A 56 3.37 -5.33 5.90
C VAL A 56 3.66 -6.79 6.26
N SER A 57 4.19 -7.58 5.31
CA SER A 57 4.51 -9.00 5.56
C SER A 57 5.50 -9.20 6.72
N SER A 58 6.42 -8.25 6.95
CA SER A 58 7.36 -8.30 8.08
C SER A 58 6.68 -8.10 9.44
N ALA A 59 5.54 -7.42 9.48
CA ALA A 59 4.79 -7.14 10.69
C ALA A 59 3.72 -8.19 11.01
N VAL A 60 3.40 -9.11 10.08
CA VAL A 60 2.37 -10.15 10.27
C VAL A 60 2.53 -10.95 11.58
N PRO A 61 3.74 -11.40 11.98
CA PRO A 61 3.89 -12.11 13.27
C PRO A 61 3.46 -11.27 14.48
N TRP A 62 3.79 -9.97 14.45
CA TRP A 62 3.39 -9.03 15.49
C TRP A 62 1.88 -8.75 15.44
N ILE A 63 1.32 -8.50 14.25
CA ILE A 63 -0.13 -8.29 14.06
C ILE A 63 -0.91 -9.48 14.60
N ASN A 64 -0.51 -10.71 14.26
CA ASN A 64 -1.14 -11.92 14.76
C ASN A 64 -1.04 -12.07 16.28
N THR A 65 -0.03 -11.48 16.91
CA THR A 65 0.08 -11.46 18.37
C THR A 65 -0.82 -10.39 18.98
N ALA A 66 -0.89 -9.21 18.37
CA ALA A 66 -1.71 -8.08 18.82
C ALA A 66 -3.22 -8.30 18.61
N MET A 67 -3.60 -9.04 17.55
CA MET A 67 -5.01 -9.35 17.24
C MET A 67 -5.54 -10.59 17.94
N LYS A 68 -4.73 -11.30 18.74
CA LYS A 68 -5.23 -12.38 19.59
C LYS A 68 -6.25 -11.79 20.56
N THR A 69 -7.51 -11.93 20.21
CA THR A 69 -8.64 -11.55 21.06
C THR A 69 -8.63 -12.53 22.24
N LYS A 70 -8.73 -11.97 23.44
CA LYS A 70 -8.77 -12.76 24.68
C LYS A 70 -10.12 -13.43 24.84
#